data_AF-A0A524HSF2-F1
#
_entry.id   AF-A0A524HSF2-F1
#
_cell.length_a   1.000
_cell.length_b   1.000
_cell.length_c   1.000
_cell.angle_alpha   90.00
_cell.angle_beta   90.00
_cell.angle_gamma   90.00
#
_symmetry.space_group_name_H-M   'P 1'
#
loop_
_entity.id
_entity.type
_entity.pdbx_description
1 polymer ?
#
loop_
_entity_poly.entity_id
_entity_poly.type
_entity_poly.pdbx_seq_one_letter_code
_entity_poly.pdbx_strand_id
1 'polypeptide(L)' 'MNSAIWVVSPPRPEADVLAQALSLPPALARVLVNRKILTEEAARAFLFGDLSALHDPYLMKG' A
#
# COMPACT_ATOMS: atom_id res chain seq x y z
N MET A 1 28.27 3.47 -18.80
CA MET A 1 26.88 3.96 -18.63
C MET A 1 26.14 2.92 -17.80
N ASN A 2 25.62 3.27 -16.63
CA ASN A 2 24.72 2.35 -15.91
C ASN A 2 23.39 2.31 -16.67
N SER A 3 23.07 1.18 -17.28
CA SER A 3 21.78 0.93 -17.92
C SER A 3 20.72 0.63 -16.86
N ALA A 4 19.67 1.44 -16.80
CA ALA A 4 18.54 1.18 -15.92
C ALA A 4 17.75 -0.04 -16.44
N ILE A 5 17.39 -0.95 -15.53
CA ILE A 5 16.56 -2.12 -15.83
C ILE A 5 15.12 -1.81 -15.41
N TRP A 6 14.19 -1.94 -16.35
CA TRP A 6 12.76 -1.83 -16.07
C TRP A 6 12.25 -3.16 -15.51
N VAL A 7 11.63 -3.11 -14.33
CA VAL A 7 11.10 -4.30 -13.66
C VAL A 7 9.63 -4.08 -13.33
N VAL A 8 8.79 -5.04 -13.73
CA VAL A 8 7.37 -5.09 -13.39
C VAL A 8 7.18 -6.19 -12.36
N SER A 9 6.56 -5.86 -11.23
CA SER A 9 6.25 -6.86 -10.20
C SER A 9 5.23 -7.88 -10.72
N PRO A 10 5.42 -9.18 -10.41
CA PRO A 10 4.47 -10.19 -10.81
C PRO A 10 3.10 -9.97 -10.14
N PRO A 11 2.01 -10.44 -10.77
CA PRO A 11 0.71 -10.50 -10.15
C PRO A 11 0.73 -11.23 -8.81
N ARG A 12 -0.07 -10.73 -7.88
CA ARG A 12 -0.24 -11.21 -6.51
C ARG A 12 -1.75 -11.36 -6.19
N PRO A 13 -2.20 -12.51 -5.67
CA PRO A 13 -3.63 -12.77 -5.42
C PRO A 13 -4.23 -11.82 -4.37
N GLU A 14 -3.41 -11.30 -3.46
CA GLU A 14 -3.84 -10.35 -2.44
C GLU A 14 -4.41 -9.07 -3.06
N ALA A 15 -4.02 -8.71 -4.29
CA ALA A 15 -4.54 -7.53 -4.96
C ALA A 15 -6.02 -7.69 -5.34
N ASP A 16 -6.45 -8.88 -5.74
CA ASP A 16 -7.84 -9.12 -6.13
C ASP A 16 -8.74 -9.15 -4.89
N VAL A 17 -8.24 -9.77 -3.80
CA VAL A 17 -8.90 -9.75 -2.48
C VAL A 17 -9.09 -8.32 -1.98
N LEU A 18 -8.03 -7.51 -2.02
CA LEU A 18 -8.06 -6.13 -1.55
C LEU A 18 -8.93 -5.24 -2.45
N ALA A 19 -8.91 -5.46 -3.77
CA ALA A 19 -9.77 -4.76 -4.71
C ALA A 19 -11.26 -4.99 -4.40
N GLN A 20 -11.63 -6.24 -4.12
CA GLN A 20 -13.01 -6.59 -3.76
C GLN A 20 -13.41 -6.02 -2.39
N ALA A 21 -12.57 -6.19 -1.37
CA ALA A 21 -12.86 -5.74 -0.01
C ALA A 21 -13.12 -4.22 0.08
N LEU A 22 -12.39 -3.43 -0.72
CA LEU A 22 -12.46 -1.97 -0.70
C LEU A 22 -13.16 -1.35 -1.90
N SER A 23 -13.72 -2.17 -2.80
CA SER A 23 -14.28 -1.71 -4.08
C SER A 23 -13.31 -0.81 -4.87
N LEU A 24 -12.02 -1.15 -4.86
CA LEU A 24 -10.97 -0.39 -5.55
C LEU A 24 -10.81 -0.84 -7.01
N PRO A 25 -10.43 0.07 -7.92
CA PRO A 25 -9.90 -0.32 -9.21
C PRO A 25 -8.72 -1.32 -9.06
N PRO A 26 -8.67 -2.42 -9.83
CA PRO A 26 -7.64 -3.46 -9.68
C PRO A 26 -6.20 -2.94 -9.75
N ALA A 27 -5.96 -1.90 -10.56
CA ALA A 27 -4.67 -1.25 -10.66
C ALA A 27 -4.21 -0.61 -9.33
N LEU A 28 -5.13 0.01 -8.58
CA LEU A 28 -4.81 0.61 -7.28
C LEU A 28 -4.52 -0.46 -6.24
N ALA A 29 -5.32 -1.54 -6.20
CA ALA A 29 -5.05 -2.65 -5.29
C ALA A 29 -3.70 -3.33 -5.57
N ARG A 30 -3.32 -3.48 -6.86
CA ARG A 30 -1.99 -3.97 -7.25
C ARG A 30 -0.87 -3.08 -6.73
N VAL A 31 -1.01 -1.75 -6.82
CA VAL A 31 -0.02 -0.80 -6.31
C VAL A 31 0.13 -0.92 -4.79
N LEU A 32 -0.96 -1.04 -4.03
CA LEU A 32 -0.93 -1.20 -2.58
C LEU A 32 -0.21 -2.48 -2.16
N VAL A 33 -0.55 -3.60 -2.80
CA VAL A 33 0.07 -4.90 -2.52
C VAL A 33 1.56 -4.92 -2.89
N ASN A 34 1.95 -4.25 -3.97
CA ASN A 34 3.36 -4.07 -4.34
C ASN A 34 4.13 -3.25 -3.31
N ARG A 35 3.46 -2.33 -2.60
CA ARG A 35 3.98 -1.56 -1.45
C ARG A 35 3.89 -2.29 -0.12
N LYS A 36 3.55 -3.58 -0.12
CA LYS A 36 3.38 -4.42 1.09
C LYS A 36 2.23 -4.00 2.00
N ILE A 37 1.25 -3.27 1.47
CA ILE A 37 -0.03 -3.01 2.13
C ILE A 37 -0.96 -4.15 1.74
N LEU A 38 -1.12 -5.13 2.64
CA LEU A 38 -1.75 -6.42 2.32
C LEU A 38 -3.12 -6.63 2.98
N THR A 39 -3.48 -5.80 3.95
CA THR A 39 -4.75 -5.94 4.68
C THR A 39 -5.68 -4.77 4.39
N GLU A 40 -6.98 -5.00 4.60
CA GLU A 40 -8.00 -3.97 4.43
C GLU A 40 -7.74 -2.78 5.37
N GLU A 41 -7.40 -3.06 6.63
CA GLU A 41 -7.16 -2.06 7.66
C GLU A 41 -5.96 -1.18 7.29
N ALA A 42 -4.86 -1.81 6.86
CA ALA A 42 -3.67 -1.08 6.43
C ALA A 42 -3.94 -0.22 5.18
N ALA A 43 -4.74 -0.73 4.24
CA ALA A 43 -5.12 0.01 3.05
C ALA A 43 -6.05 1.18 3.38
N ARG A 44 -7.01 1.01 4.30
CA ARG A 44 -7.88 2.10 4.78
C ARG A 44 -7.08 3.17 5.50
N ALA A 45 -6.19 2.78 6.40
CA ALA A 45 -5.30 3.72 7.09
C ALA A 45 -4.41 4.49 6.12
N PHE A 46 -3.92 3.85 5.05
CA PHE A 46 -3.11 4.51 4.04
C PHE A 46 -3.89 5.48 3.15
N LEU A 47 -5.08 5.07 2.67
CA LEU A 47 -5.87 5.86 1.72
C LEU A 47 -6.69 6.98 2.39
N PHE A 48 -7.16 6.73 3.61
CA PHE A 48 -8.16 7.56 4.29
C PHE A 48 -7.74 7.91 5.73
N GLY A 49 -6.48 7.69 6.10
CA GLY A 49 -5.97 8.08 7.41
C GLY A 49 -6.08 9.59 7.62
N ASP A 50 -6.27 9.98 8.89
CA ASP A 50 -6.33 11.37 9.31
C ASP A 50 -5.12 11.75 10.18
N LEU A 51 -5.07 13.00 10.63
CA LEU A 51 -3.96 13.49 11.46
C LEU A 51 -3.84 12.79 12.81
N SER A 52 -4.90 12.14 13.31
CA SER A 52 -4.85 11.38 14.58
C SER A 52 -4.04 10.09 14.47
N ALA A 53 -3.83 9.59 13.25
CA ALA A 53 -3.02 8.41 12.97
C ALA A 53 -1.51 8.70 12.83
N LEU A 54 -1.09 9.97 12.97
CA LEU A 54 0.32 10.35 12.95
C LEU A 54 1.04 9.91 14.23
N HIS A 55 2.31 9.52 14.09
CA HIS A 55 3.16 9.30 15.25
C HIS A 55 3.37 10.60 16.02
N ASP A 56 3.29 10.56 17.35
CA ASP A 56 3.66 11.69 18.20
C ASP A 56 5.18 11.91 18.14
N PRO A 57 5.66 13.07 17.65
CA PRO A 57 7.08 13.37 17.56
C PRO A 57 7.81 13.27 18.90
N TYR A 58 7.16 13.58 20.02
CA TYR A 58 7.77 13.55 21.35
C TYR A 58 7.94 12.15 21.92
N LEU A 59 7.26 11.15 21.34
CA LEU A 59 7.40 9.73 21.71
C LEU A 59 8.41 8.99 20.81
N MET A 60 8.91 9.62 19.75
CA MET A 60 9.91 9.02 18.87
C MET A 60 11.28 8.95 19.56
N LYS A 61 11.90 7.77 19.53
CA LYS A 61 13.30 7.62 19.96
C LYS A 61 14.19 8.10 18.81
N GLY A 62 14.77 9.29 18.97
CA GLY A 62 15.80 9.84 18.09
C GLY A 62 17.12 9.07 18.16
#